data_AF-A0AAN4Z5E5-F1
#
_entry.id   AF-A0AAN4Z5E5-F1
#
_cell.length_a   1.000
_cell.length_b   1.000
_cell.length_c   1.000
_cell.angle_alpha   90.00
_cell.angle_beta   90.00
_cell.angle_gamma   90.00
#
_symmetry.space_group_name_H-M   'P 1'
#
loop_
_entity.id
_entity.type
_entity.pdbx_description
1 polymer ?
#
loop_
_entity_poly.entity_id
_entity_poly.type
_entity_poly.pdbx_seq_one_letter_code
_entity_poly.pdbx_strand_id
1 'polypeptide(L)'
;GVYSSEVEVCGLLWKLLLVKRSSSPYLEVYLLSRTYDPGPWSIDVSAEFRLILTDEYRHLQREIKETFCHRHTRWGIPEFIPWNELEGFGRMVQLKFDSTSLTLSES
;
A
#
# COMPACT_ATOMS: atom_id res chain seq x y z
N GLY A 1 4.61 5.13 10.44
CA GLY A 1 4.28 4.48 9.16
C GLY A 1 5.39 4.75 8.17
N VAL A 2 5.56 3.88 7.19
CA VAL A 2 6.58 4.01 6.13
C VAL A 2 5.88 4.31 4.81
N TYR A 3 6.38 5.29 4.06
CA TYR A 3 5.82 5.71 2.78
C TYR A 3 6.69 5.26 1.61
N SER A 4 6.07 5.00 0.46
CA SER A 4 6.80 4.80 -0.80
C SER A 4 7.17 6.12 -1.45
N SER A 5 8.05 6.03 -2.44
CA SER A 5 8.16 7.04 -3.47
C SER A 5 6.81 7.27 -4.15
N GLU A 6 6.60 8.48 -4.64
CA GLU A 6 5.39 8.82 -5.40
C GLU A 6 5.53 8.35 -6.85
N VAL A 7 4.41 7.93 -7.45
CA VAL A 7 4.30 7.68 -8.89
C VAL A 7 3.18 8.54 -9.47
N GLU A 8 3.34 8.98 -10.70
CA GLU A 8 2.27 9.66 -11.43
C GLU A 8 1.49 8.66 -12.30
N VAL A 9 0.17 8.61 -12.13
CA VAL A 9 -0.76 7.82 -12.96
C VAL A 9 -2.04 8.64 -13.16
N CYS A 10 -2.47 8.80 -14.41
CA CYS A 10 -3.66 9.58 -14.78
C CYS A 10 -3.67 11.02 -14.22
N GLY A 11 -2.50 11.67 -14.16
CA GLY A 11 -2.36 13.04 -13.63
C GLY A 11 -2.47 13.15 -12.09
N LEU A 12 -2.47 12.02 -11.38
CA LEU A 12 -2.49 11.94 -9.93
C LEU A 12 -1.20 11.32 -9.41
N LEU A 13 -0.71 11.83 -8.28
CA LEU A 13 0.41 11.27 -7.54
C LEU A 13 -0.09 10.24 -6.54
N TRP A 14 0.44 9.03 -6.65
CA TRP A 14 0.10 7.89 -5.81
C TRP A 14 1.28 7.48 -4.95
N LYS A 15 1.01 7.03 -3.73
CA LYS A 15 2.01 6.38 -2.87
C LYS A 15 1.38 5.38 -1.92
N LEU A 16 2.18 4.43 -1.49
CA LEU A 16 1.83 3.47 -0.46
C LEU A 16 2.18 4.03 0.91
N LEU A 17 1.37 3.66 1.91
CA LEU A 17 1.65 3.85 3.32
C LEU A 17 1.47 2.52 4.04
N LEU A 18 2.49 2.12 4.77
CA LEU A 18 2.46 1.01 5.69
C LEU A 18 2.42 1.47 7.13
N VAL A 19 1.52 0.90 7.92
CA VAL A 19 1.35 1.26 9.33
C VAL A 19 1.46 0.01 10.20
N LYS A 20 2.43 0.05 11.12
CA LYS A 20 2.45 -0.80 12.31
C LYS A 20 1.85 0.00 13.46
N ARG A 21 0.75 -0.46 14.04
CA ARG A 21 0.20 0.11 15.29
C ARG A 21 0.52 -0.83 16.44
N SER A 22 0.85 -0.27 17.60
CA SER A 22 1.07 -1.08 18.81
C SER A 22 -0.19 -1.80 19.27
N SER A 23 -1.37 -1.26 18.96
CA SER A 23 -2.67 -1.81 19.34
C SER A 23 -3.28 -2.77 18.30
N SER A 24 -2.65 -2.96 17.15
CA SER A 24 -3.16 -3.83 16.08
C SER A 24 -2.18 -4.99 15.85
N PRO A 25 -2.65 -6.24 15.84
CA PRO A 25 -1.81 -7.37 15.48
C PRO A 25 -1.56 -7.46 13.97
N TYR A 26 -2.10 -6.54 13.17
CA TYR A 26 -1.97 -6.52 11.72
C TYR A 26 -1.07 -5.39 11.22
N LEU A 27 -0.37 -5.66 10.12
CA LEU A 27 0.16 -4.63 9.24
C LEU A 27 -1.00 -4.02 8.47
N GLU A 28 -1.07 -2.69 8.44
CA GLU A 28 -2.03 -1.96 7.63
C GLU A 28 -1.34 -1.47 6.35
N VAL A 29 -2.02 -1.59 5.20
CA VAL A 29 -1.57 -1.01 3.93
C VAL A 29 -2.60 -0.03 3.41
N TYR A 30 -2.14 1.14 2.97
CA TYR A 30 -2.98 2.17 2.37
C TYR A 30 -2.38 2.63 1.05
N LEU A 31 -3.25 2.87 0.08
CA LEU A 31 -2.97 3.64 -1.13
C LEU A 31 -3.45 5.08 -0.90
N LEU A 32 -2.57 6.03 -1.15
CA LEU A 32 -2.84 7.46 -1.04
C LEU A 32 -2.72 8.09 -2.43
N SER A 33 -3.59 9.06 -2.69
CA SER A 33 -3.62 9.85 -3.90
C SER A 33 -3.57 11.34 -3.57
N ARG A 34 -2.90 12.13 -4.41
CA ARG A 34 -3.02 13.59 -4.41
C ARG A 34 -2.87 14.12 -5.83
N THR A 35 -3.35 15.33 -6.03
CA THR A 35 -3.21 16.09 -7.26
C THR A 35 -2.42 17.37 -6.96
N TYR A 36 -1.77 17.92 -7.98
CA TYR A 36 -1.20 19.27 -7.91
C TYR A 36 -2.27 20.36 -8.02
N ASP A 37 -3.39 20.06 -8.70
CA ASP A 37 -4.51 20.98 -8.88
C ASP A 37 -5.53 20.80 -7.75
N PRO A 38 -5.80 21.82 -6.91
CA PRO A 38 -6.78 21.72 -5.82
C PRO A 38 -8.24 21.59 -6.27
N GLY A 39 -8.52 21.60 -7.58
CA GLY A 39 -9.86 21.44 -8.14
C GLY A 39 -10.56 20.13 -7.74
N PRO A 40 -11.90 20.06 -7.86
CA PRO A 40 -12.64 18.83 -7.63
C PRO A 40 -12.24 17.74 -8.63
N TRP A 41 -11.95 16.55 -8.14
CA TRP A 41 -11.69 15.36 -8.96
C TRP A 41 -12.28 14.12 -8.32
N SER A 42 -12.48 13.10 -9.16
CA SER A 42 -12.87 11.74 -8.79
C SER A 42 -12.33 10.75 -9.83
N ILE A 43 -11.84 9.59 -9.39
CA ILE A 43 -11.35 8.53 -10.26
C ILE A 43 -11.67 7.16 -9.66
N ASP A 44 -12.12 6.24 -10.49
CA ASP A 44 -12.29 4.84 -10.11
C ASP A 44 -10.96 4.10 -10.29
N VAL A 45 -10.52 3.42 -9.24
CA VAL A 45 -9.25 2.73 -9.18
C VAL A 45 -9.49 1.25 -8.93
N SER A 46 -8.99 0.42 -9.83
CA SER A 46 -8.72 -0.98 -9.52
C SER A 46 -7.24 -1.08 -9.18
N ALA A 47 -6.93 -1.58 -7.99
CA ALA A 47 -5.56 -1.71 -7.54
C ALA A 47 -5.33 -3.08 -6.91
N GLU A 48 -4.08 -3.51 -6.92
CA GLU A 48 -3.68 -4.76 -6.32
C GLU A 48 -2.51 -4.51 -5.38
N PHE A 49 -2.63 -5.00 -4.15
CA PHE A 49 -1.52 -5.07 -3.20
C PHE A 49 -0.92 -6.48 -3.23
N ARG A 50 0.31 -6.58 -3.72
CA ARG A 50 1.12 -7.81 -3.64
C ARG A 50 2.17 -7.67 -2.56
N LEU A 51 2.09 -8.48 -1.51
CA LEU A 51 3.20 -8.75 -0.61
C LEU A 51 4.07 -9.85 -1.21
N ILE A 52 5.34 -9.56 -1.45
CA ILE A 52 6.31 -10.54 -1.94
C ILE A 52 7.33 -10.79 -0.83
N LEU A 53 7.44 -12.06 -0.42
CA LEU A 53 8.39 -12.52 0.58
C LEU A 53 9.51 -13.28 -0.15
N THR A 54 10.74 -12.75 -0.08
CA THR A 54 11.84 -13.22 -0.92
C THR A 54 12.34 -14.61 -0.57
N ASP A 55 12.15 -15.05 0.67
CA ASP A 55 12.79 -16.26 1.17
C ASP A 55 12.00 -17.54 0.87
N GLU A 56 10.71 -17.44 0.51
CA GLU A 56 9.84 -18.63 0.36
C GLU A 56 9.00 -18.68 -0.93
N TYR A 57 9.19 -17.76 -1.89
CA TYR A 57 8.30 -17.61 -3.06
C TYR A 57 6.80 -17.42 -2.71
N ARG A 58 6.49 -17.14 -1.44
CA ARG A 58 5.13 -16.86 -0.98
C ARG A 58 4.78 -15.43 -1.34
N HIS A 59 3.61 -15.29 -1.95
CA HIS A 59 3.01 -14.00 -2.24
C HIS A 59 1.63 -13.94 -1.63
N LEU A 60 1.35 -12.87 -0.89
CA LEU A 60 -0.01 -12.54 -0.47
C LEU A 60 -0.54 -11.45 -1.41
N GLN A 61 -1.66 -11.74 -2.04
CA GLN A 61 -2.32 -10.81 -2.97
C GLN A 61 -3.68 -10.39 -2.40
N ARG A 62 -3.96 -9.09 -2.47
CA ARG A 62 -5.29 -8.53 -2.21
C ARG A 62 -5.62 -7.48 -3.26
N GLU A 63 -6.74 -7.68 -3.93
CA GLU A 63 -7.29 -6.73 -4.90
C GLU A 63 -8.27 -5.78 -4.22
N ILE A 64 -8.32 -4.55 -4.73
CA ILE A 64 -9.21 -3.50 -4.27
C ILE A 64 -9.84 -2.80 -5.48
N LYS A 65 -11.09 -2.37 -5.34
CA LYS A 65 -11.81 -1.57 -6.35
C LYS A 65 -12.52 -0.44 -5.65
N GLU A 66 -12.00 0.77 -5.78
CA GLU A 66 -12.38 1.91 -4.94
C GLU A 66 -12.36 3.22 -5.71
N THR A 67 -13.25 4.13 -5.34
CA THR A 67 -13.32 5.47 -5.92
C THR A 67 -12.54 6.44 -5.04
N PHE A 68 -11.49 7.04 -5.60
CA PHE A 68 -10.74 8.12 -4.96
C PHE A 68 -11.29 9.47 -5.41
N CYS A 69 -11.34 10.44 -4.50
CA CYS A 69 -11.73 11.80 -4.85
C CYS A 69 -11.01 12.83 -3.98
N HIS A 70 -11.15 14.12 -4.31
CA HIS A 70 -10.55 15.21 -3.54
C HIS A 70 -10.87 15.19 -2.03
N ARG A 71 -11.96 14.52 -1.60
CA ARG A 71 -12.32 14.34 -0.18
C ARG A 71 -11.95 12.97 0.39
N HIS A 72 -11.68 12.00 -0.47
CA HIS A 72 -11.35 10.62 -0.12
C HIS A 72 -10.08 10.21 -0.85
N THR A 73 -8.96 10.71 -0.33
CA THR A 73 -7.64 10.60 -0.95
C THR A 73 -6.86 9.38 -0.47
N ARG A 74 -7.45 8.55 0.38
CA ARG A 74 -6.80 7.40 1.00
C ARG A 74 -7.80 6.27 1.15
N TRP A 75 -7.38 5.08 0.73
CA TRP A 75 -8.08 3.84 1.01
C TRP A 75 -7.06 2.77 1.40
N GLY A 76 -7.44 1.78 2.21
CA GLY A 76 -6.52 0.70 2.57
C GLY A 76 -7.18 -0.47 3.27
N ILE A 77 -6.35 -1.45 3.60
CA ILE A 77 -6.69 -2.69 4.28
C ILE A 77 -6.03 -2.64 5.67
N PRO A 78 -6.80 -2.33 6.74
CA PRO A 78 -6.26 -2.28 8.12
C PRO A 78 -5.81 -3.65 8.64
N GLU A 79 -6.37 -4.73 8.10
CA GLU A 79 -6.06 -6.10 8.48
C GLU A 79 -5.40 -6.83 7.29
N PHE A 80 -4.32 -6.26 6.75
CA PHE A 80 -3.70 -6.78 5.52
C PHE A 80 -3.01 -8.13 5.76
N ILE A 81 -2.11 -8.18 6.74
CA ILE A 81 -1.45 -9.41 7.18
C ILE A 81 -1.11 -9.34 8.67
N PRO A 82 -1.28 -10.42 9.46
CA PRO A 82 -0.81 -10.48 10.83
C PRO A 82 0.72 -10.30 10.96
N TRP A 83 1.18 -9.59 11.99
CA TRP A 83 2.61 -9.39 12.24
C TRP A 83 3.36 -10.68 12.57
N ASN A 84 2.73 -11.61 13.27
CA ASN A 84 3.32 -12.91 13.58
C ASN A 84 3.53 -13.79 12.33
N GLU A 85 2.76 -13.56 11.26
CA GLU A 85 3.07 -14.17 9.97
C GLU A 85 4.33 -13.54 9.37
N LEU A 86 4.53 -12.22 9.52
CA LEU A 86 5.73 -11.53 9.03
C LEU A 86 7.03 -11.90 9.76
N GLU A 87 6.97 -12.16 11.07
CA GLU A 87 8.13 -12.52 11.91
C GLU A 87 8.81 -13.83 11.48
N GLY A 88 8.12 -14.69 10.73
CA GLY A 88 8.71 -15.91 10.16
C GLY A 88 9.53 -15.68 8.88
N PHE A 89 9.48 -14.49 8.27
CA PHE A 89 10.09 -14.22 6.97
C PHE A 89 11.30 -13.30 7.10
N GLY A 90 12.45 -13.75 6.57
CA GLY A 90 13.67 -12.97 6.56
C GLY A 90 13.54 -11.72 5.68
N ARG A 91 13.74 -10.57 6.34
CA ARG A 91 14.43 -9.35 5.88
C ARG A 91 13.85 -8.52 4.73
N MET A 92 12.91 -8.97 3.90
CA MET A 92 12.40 -8.08 2.85
C MET A 92 10.94 -8.32 2.47
N VAL A 93 10.13 -7.30 2.67
CA VAL A 93 8.73 -7.20 2.25
C VAL A 93 8.65 -6.21 1.10
N GLN A 94 8.29 -6.68 -0.11
CA GLN A 94 7.99 -5.80 -1.22
C GLN A 94 6.49 -5.70 -1.45
N LEU A 95 5.99 -4.48 -1.56
CA LEU A 95 4.62 -4.16 -1.90
C LEU A 95 4.56 -3.47 -3.24
N LYS A 96 3.87 -4.09 -4.20
CA LYS A 96 3.70 -3.54 -5.55
C LYS A 96 2.27 -3.06 -5.75
N PHE A 97 2.17 -1.88 -6.34
CA PHE A 97 1.02 -1.29 -7.03
C PHE A 97 1.42 -1.20 -8.52
N ASP A 98 0.49 -1.25 -9.48
CA ASP A 98 0.78 -1.47 -10.91
C ASP A 98 1.86 -0.55 -11.55
N SER A 99 2.26 0.54 -10.89
CA SER A 99 3.46 1.33 -11.25
C SER A 99 4.37 1.76 -10.07
N THR A 100 4.12 1.33 -8.82
CA THR A 100 4.93 1.70 -7.63
C THR A 100 5.35 0.47 -6.85
N SER A 101 6.54 0.49 -6.26
CA SER A 101 6.93 -0.50 -5.25
C SER A 101 7.41 0.16 -3.96
N LEU A 102 7.14 -0.49 -2.82
CA LEU A 102 7.70 -0.16 -1.52
C LEU A 102 8.42 -1.38 -0.98
N THR A 103 9.64 -1.20 -0.49
CA THR A 103 10.39 -2.24 0.20
C THR A 103 10.53 -1.89 1.67
N LEU A 104 10.12 -2.81 2.54
CA LEU A 104 10.45 -2.78 3.97
C LEU A 104 11.58 -3.79 4.21
N SER A 105 12.64 -3.32 4.87
CA SER A 105 13.70 -4.16 5.42
C SER A 105 13.79 -3.90 6.92
N GLU A 106 13.94 -4.96 7.72
CA GLU A 106 14.32 -4.80 9.12
C GLU A 106 15.77 -4.32 9.22
N SER A 107 16.00 -3.32 10.06
CA SER A 107 17.33 -2.78 10.43
C SER A 107 17.82 -3.39 11.73
#